data_AF-A0A534HYI8-F1
#
_entry.id   AF-A0A534HYI8-F1
#
_cell.length_a   1.000
_cell.length_b   1.000
_cell.length_c   1.000
_cell.angle_alpha   90.00
_cell.angle_beta   90.00
_cell.angle_gamma   90.00
#
_symmetry.space_group_name_H-M   'P 1'
#
loop_
_entity.id
_entity.type
_entity.pdbx_description
1 polymer ?
#
loop_
_entity_poly.entity_id
_entity_poly.type
_entity_poly.pdbx_seq_one_letter_code
_entity_poly.pdbx_strand_id
1 'polypeptide(L)'
;MRDVLLKLGARPDLRVRGYGCTLIQGPDPFAGVSIKMNVLQPAGKQGGPAVPVHWQRVDLLTGLYEHDPVGAAADCELIGQIKQKILPLFATRNVDYRSTCEAHHLVPGGTRLKAEVLVADERTAADSAAR
;
A
#
# COMPACT_ATOMS: atom_id res chain seq x y z
N MET A 1 -1.73 7.96 -1.02
CA MET A 1 -1.40 6.81 -1.91
C MET A 1 0.11 6.60 -2.11
N ARG A 2 0.89 7.62 -2.52
CA ARG A 2 2.36 7.49 -2.66
C ARG A 2 3.04 6.91 -1.40
N ASP A 3 2.71 7.45 -0.22
CA ASP A 3 3.33 7.03 1.04
C ASP A 3 2.98 5.60 1.43
N VAL A 4 1.78 5.14 1.07
CA VAL A 4 1.37 3.73 1.23
C VAL A 4 2.27 2.83 0.41
N LEU A 5 2.50 3.17 -0.87
CA LEU A 5 3.35 2.37 -1.75
C LEU A 5 4.80 2.33 -1.27
N LEU A 6 5.33 3.47 -0.81
CA LEU A 6 6.68 3.54 -0.21
C LEU A 6 6.78 2.66 1.04
N LYS A 7 5.81 2.76 1.95
CA LYS A 7 5.74 1.92 3.16
C LYS A 7 5.67 0.44 2.80
N LEU A 8 4.99 0.07 1.71
CA LEU A 8 4.91 -1.31 1.23
C LEU A 8 6.20 -1.83 0.56
N GLY A 9 7.23 -0.99 0.40
CA GLY A 9 8.52 -1.37 -0.19
C GLY A 9 8.69 -0.99 -1.66
N ALA A 10 7.87 -0.08 -2.18
CA ALA A 10 8.08 0.47 -3.53
C ALA A 10 9.32 1.35 -3.55
N ARG A 11 10.05 1.34 -4.67
CA ARG A 11 11.22 2.18 -4.86
C ARG A 11 10.84 3.68 -4.89
N PRO A 12 11.69 4.61 -4.39
CA PRO A 12 11.39 6.04 -4.31
C PRO A 12 11.07 6.74 -5.65
N ASP A 13 11.49 6.16 -6.78
CA ASP A 13 11.27 6.65 -8.14
C ASP A 13 9.84 6.44 -8.67
N LEU A 14 8.94 5.87 -7.85
CA LEU A 14 7.55 5.63 -8.23
C LEU A 14 6.82 6.90 -8.66
N ARG A 15 5.87 6.76 -9.58
CA ARG A 15 5.01 7.84 -10.06
C ARG A 15 3.55 7.47 -9.82
N VAL A 16 2.83 8.36 -9.13
CA VAL A 16 1.38 8.28 -8.95
C VAL A 16 0.76 9.46 -9.70
N ARG A 17 -0.21 9.18 -10.58
CA ARG A 17 -1.01 10.19 -11.27
C ARG A 17 -2.47 9.98 -10.88
N GLY A 18 -3.11 11.02 -10.33
CA GLY A 18 -4.56 11.01 -10.15
C GLY A 18 -5.24 11.24 -11.50
N TYR A 19 -6.39 10.61 -11.70
CA TYR A 19 -7.32 10.91 -12.78
C TYR A 19 -8.73 11.10 -12.20
N GLY A 20 -9.59 11.78 -12.97
CA GLY A 20 -10.96 12.08 -12.54
C GLY A 20 -11.84 10.84 -12.41
N CYS A 21 -13.11 11.05 -12.07
CA CYS A 21 -14.09 9.98 -11.90
C CYS A 21 -14.16 9.09 -13.16
N THR A 22 -14.12 7.78 -12.96
CA THR A 22 -14.29 6.80 -14.04
C THR A 22 -15.76 6.51 -14.32
N LEU A 23 -16.63 6.71 -13.33
CA LEU A 23 -18.06 6.59 -13.47
C LEU A 23 -18.69 7.88 -14.01
N ILE A 24 -19.62 7.71 -14.95
CA ILE A 24 -20.42 8.79 -15.55
C ILE A 24 -21.49 9.28 -14.57
N GLN A 25 -22.01 8.40 -13.71
CA GLN A 25 -22.98 8.71 -12.67
C GLN A 25 -22.67 7.95 -11.38
N GLY A 26 -22.84 8.63 -10.24
CA GLY A 26 -22.60 8.08 -8.91
C GLY A 26 -21.16 8.30 -8.40
N PRO A 27 -20.93 8.08 -7.10
CA PRO A 27 -19.59 8.16 -6.52
C PRO A 27 -18.71 7.03 -7.07
N ASP A 28 -17.47 7.36 -7.43
CA ASP A 28 -16.51 6.35 -7.88
C ASP A 28 -16.17 5.42 -6.71
N PRO A 29 -16.36 4.09 -6.85
CA PRO A 29 -15.98 3.14 -5.82
C PRO A 29 -14.47 3.07 -5.63
N PHE A 30 -13.65 3.59 -6.56
CA PHE A 30 -12.19 3.54 -6.48
C PHE A 30 -11.56 4.92 -6.66
N ALA A 31 -10.47 5.15 -5.93
CA ALA A 31 -9.63 6.31 -6.22
C ALA A 31 -9.02 6.16 -7.62
N GLY A 32 -9.33 7.09 -8.51
CA GLY A 32 -8.77 7.11 -9.86
C GLY A 32 -7.27 7.40 -9.83
N VAL A 33 -6.43 6.35 -9.80
CA VAL A 33 -4.96 6.49 -9.77
C VAL A 33 -4.26 5.59 -10.77
N SER A 34 -3.33 6.16 -11.52
CA SER A 34 -2.39 5.44 -12.36
C SER A 34 -1.04 5.39 -11.66
N ILE A 35 -0.55 4.18 -11.40
CA ILE A 35 0.66 3.93 -10.62
C ILE A 35 1.71 3.28 -11.52
N LYS A 36 2.90 3.89 -11.61
CA LYS A 36 4.10 3.27 -12.18
C LYS A 36 5.15 3.14 -11.09
N MET A 37 5.54 1.92 -10.75
CA MET A 37 6.45 1.65 -9.64
C MET A 37 7.33 0.43 -9.91
N ASN A 38 8.46 0.37 -9.22
CA ASN A 38 9.31 -0.81 -9.13
C ASN A 38 9.16 -1.43 -7.75
N VAL A 39 8.92 -2.74 -7.70
CA VAL A 39 8.67 -3.51 -6.47
C VAL A 39 9.45 -4.81 -6.51
N LEU A 40 9.78 -5.34 -5.33
CA LEU A 40 10.44 -6.62 -5.20
C LEU A 40 9.46 -7.76 -5.51
N GLN A 41 9.90 -8.72 -6.32
CA GLN A 41 9.16 -9.94 -6.62
C GLN A 41 9.75 -11.13 -5.86
N PRO A 42 8.92 -12.09 -5.43
CA PRO A 42 9.40 -13.36 -4.90
C PRO A 42 10.28 -14.09 -5.94
N ALA A 43 11.26 -14.85 -5.47
CA ALA A 43 12.13 -15.66 -6.32
C ALA A 43 11.30 -16.57 -7.24
N GLY A 44 11.67 -16.65 -8.52
CA GLY A 44 10.99 -17.48 -9.53
C GLY A 44 10.12 -16.71 -10.53
N LYS A 45 9.93 -15.40 -10.37
CA LYS A 45 9.38 -14.52 -11.40
C LYS A 45 10.50 -13.80 -12.15
N GLN A 46 10.31 -13.52 -13.45
CA GLN A 46 11.23 -12.69 -14.22
C GLN A 46 11.40 -11.35 -13.51
N GLY A 47 12.63 -11.03 -13.14
CA GLY A 47 12.97 -9.85 -12.36
C GLY A 47 14.32 -9.30 -12.76
N GLY A 48 14.64 -8.13 -12.23
CA GLY A 48 15.97 -7.53 -12.36
C GLY A 48 17.02 -8.26 -11.50
N PRO A 49 18.19 -7.63 -11.31
CA PRO A 49 19.24 -8.15 -10.45
C PRO A 49 18.72 -8.47 -9.04
N ALA A 50 19.26 -9.55 -8.45
CA ALA A 50 19.00 -9.85 -7.05
C ALA A 50 19.56 -8.72 -6.17
N VAL A 51 18.74 -8.26 -5.23
CA VAL A 51 19.12 -7.24 -4.25
C VAL A 51 19.02 -7.80 -2.83
N PRO A 52 19.84 -7.34 -1.88
CA PRO A 52 19.66 -7.64 -0.47
C PRO A 52 18.31 -7.10 0.03
N VAL A 53 17.61 -7.92 0.82
CA VAL A 53 16.24 -7.63 1.27
C VAL A 53 16.03 -8.09 2.71
N HIS A 54 15.11 -7.43 3.41
CA HIS A 54 14.60 -7.86 4.71
C HIS A 54 13.08 -7.76 4.77
N TRP A 55 12.49 -8.52 5.69
CA TRP A 55 11.06 -8.43 5.99
C TRP A 55 10.81 -7.29 6.97
N GLN A 56 10.00 -6.33 6.55
CA GLN A 56 9.60 -5.20 7.37
C GLN A 56 8.13 -5.33 7.75
N ARG A 57 7.82 -5.20 9.03
CA ARG A 57 6.43 -5.13 9.50
C ARG A 57 5.92 -3.71 9.30
N VAL A 58 4.77 -3.59 8.65
CA VAL A 58 4.12 -2.31 8.35
C VAL A 58 2.71 -2.29 8.93
N ASP A 59 2.34 -1.13 9.47
CA ASP A 59 0.98 -0.80 9.86
C ASP A 59 0.54 0.39 9.02
N LEU A 60 -0.38 0.12 8.08
CA LEU A 60 -0.78 1.12 7.10
C LEU A 60 -1.73 2.16 7.70
N LEU A 61 -2.44 1.84 8.78
CA LEU A 61 -3.40 2.77 9.38
C LEU A 61 -2.75 3.69 10.38
N THR A 62 -1.87 3.15 11.24
CA THR A 62 -1.12 3.97 12.20
C THR A 62 -0.29 5.03 11.48
N GLY A 63 0.21 4.73 10.28
CA GLY A 63 1.01 5.65 9.50
C GLY A 63 0.27 6.57 8.53
N LEU A 64 -1.04 6.41 8.33
CA LEU A 64 -1.88 7.32 7.53
C LEU A 64 -2.61 8.34 8.41
N TYR A 65 -2.80 8.01 9.69
CA TYR A 65 -3.65 8.76 10.62
C TYR A 65 -2.96 9.03 11.96
N GLU A 66 -1.64 9.27 11.98
CA GLU A 66 -0.91 9.57 13.24
C GLU A 66 -1.56 10.68 14.09
N HIS A 67 -2.45 11.49 13.50
CA HIS A 67 -3.22 12.53 14.19
C HIS A 67 -4.75 12.45 14.07
N ASP A 68 -5.35 11.40 13.50
CA ASP A 68 -6.82 11.33 13.36
C ASP A 68 -7.42 9.91 13.44
N PRO A 69 -7.73 9.42 14.65
CA PRO A 69 -8.38 8.11 14.84
C PRO A 69 -9.81 8.05 14.28
N VAL A 70 -10.44 9.20 13.98
CA VAL A 70 -11.76 9.27 13.33
C VAL A 70 -11.61 9.04 11.82
N GLY A 71 -10.59 9.64 11.20
CA GLY A 71 -10.23 9.37 9.81
C GLY A 71 -9.88 7.90 9.54
N ALA A 72 -9.22 7.21 10.49
CA ALA A 72 -8.92 5.79 10.37
C ALA A 72 -10.19 4.91 10.28
N ALA A 73 -11.29 5.31 10.92
CA ALA A 73 -12.57 4.60 10.86
C ALA A 73 -13.41 4.94 9.61
N ALA A 74 -13.10 6.06 8.93
CA ALA A 74 -13.79 6.50 7.71
C ALA A 74 -13.33 5.78 6.43
N ASP A 75 -12.15 5.14 6.45
CA ASP A 75 -11.47 4.63 5.25
C ASP A 75 -11.62 3.11 5.04
N CYS A 76 -12.76 2.59 5.45
CA CYS A 76 -13.17 1.20 5.26
C CYS A 76 -13.02 0.71 3.82
N GLU A 77 -13.52 1.50 2.89
CA GLU A 77 -13.47 1.24 1.46
C GLU A 77 -12.02 1.28 0.98
N LEU A 78 -11.22 2.25 1.45
CA LEU A 78 -9.84 2.42 1.02
C LEU A 78 -8.95 1.24 1.48
N ILE A 79 -9.05 0.80 2.74
CA ILE A 79 -8.24 -0.34 3.21
C ILE A 79 -8.63 -1.64 2.51
N GLY A 80 -9.91 -1.83 2.19
CA GLY A 80 -10.39 -2.96 1.41
C GLY A 80 -9.76 -2.98 0.02
N GLN A 81 -9.68 -1.80 -0.62
CA GLN A 81 -9.02 -1.64 -1.92
C GLN A 81 -7.52 -1.92 -1.85
N ILE A 82 -6.82 -1.40 -0.84
CA ILE A 82 -5.39 -1.67 -0.66
C ILE A 82 -5.16 -3.18 -0.52
N LYS A 83 -5.96 -3.86 0.30
CA LYS A 83 -5.86 -5.31 0.48
C LYS A 83 -6.12 -6.10 -0.81
N GLN A 84 -7.10 -5.69 -1.61
CA GLN A 84 -7.50 -6.44 -2.81
C GLN A 84 -6.66 -6.13 -4.05
N LYS A 85 -6.19 -4.88 -4.22
CA LYS A 85 -5.57 -4.40 -5.47
C LYS A 85 -4.10 -4.05 -5.32
N ILE A 86 -3.68 -3.58 -4.15
CA ILE A 86 -2.32 -3.07 -3.94
C ILE A 86 -1.43 -4.14 -3.32
N LEU A 87 -1.82 -4.77 -2.20
CA LEU A 87 -1.00 -5.78 -1.53
C LEU A 87 -0.53 -6.92 -2.44
N PRO A 88 -1.36 -7.48 -3.34
CA PRO A 88 -0.91 -8.56 -4.23
C PRO A 88 0.20 -8.16 -5.22
N LEU A 89 0.45 -6.86 -5.39
CA LEU A 89 1.55 -6.36 -6.23
C LEU A 89 2.90 -6.48 -5.53
N PHE A 90 2.92 -6.62 -4.20
CA PHE A 90 4.12 -6.70 -3.38
C PHE A 90 4.35 -8.13 -2.89
N ALA A 91 5.59 -8.43 -2.53
CA ALA A 91 5.91 -9.63 -1.76
C ALA A 91 5.46 -9.42 -0.30
N THR A 92 4.27 -9.91 0.04
CA THR A 92 3.65 -9.75 1.37
C THR A 92 3.41 -11.08 2.05
N ARG A 93 3.52 -11.12 3.38
CA ARG A 93 3.12 -12.25 4.24
C ARG A 93 2.51 -11.77 5.55
N ASN A 94 1.89 -12.69 6.30
CA ASN A 94 1.33 -12.41 7.64
C ASN A 94 0.38 -11.19 7.65
N VAL A 95 -0.56 -11.16 6.70
CA VAL A 95 -1.52 -10.05 6.56
C VAL A 95 -2.63 -10.17 7.60
N ASP A 96 -2.70 -9.22 8.53
CA ASP A 96 -3.79 -9.02 9.49
C ASP A 96 -4.69 -7.88 9.00
N TYR A 97 -5.90 -8.24 8.57
CA TYR A 97 -6.88 -7.33 7.99
C TYR A 97 -8.20 -7.36 8.77
N ARG A 98 -8.72 -6.18 9.10
CA ARG A 98 -10.04 -5.97 9.66
C ARG A 98 -10.68 -4.73 9.05
N SER A 99 -11.93 -4.82 8.63
CA SER A 99 -12.74 -3.71 8.15
C SER A 99 -14.17 -3.86 8.67
N THR A 100 -14.41 -3.47 9.92
CA THR A 100 -15.74 -3.46 10.53
C THR A 100 -16.34 -2.08 10.30
N CYS A 101 -17.31 -2.01 9.38
CA CYS A 101 -17.86 -0.76 8.86
C CYS A 101 -19.38 -0.86 8.91
N GLU A 102 -19.99 -0.16 9.84
CA GLU A 102 -21.44 -0.03 9.93
C GLU A 102 -21.85 1.28 9.27
N ALA A 103 -22.90 1.24 8.46
CA ALA A 103 -23.41 2.44 7.80
C ALA A 103 -23.71 3.53 8.84
N HIS A 104 -23.12 4.72 8.66
CA HIS A 104 -23.24 5.89 9.54
C HIS A 104 -22.57 5.81 10.92
N HIS A 105 -21.87 4.72 11.25
CA HIS A 105 -21.21 4.57 12.55
C HIS A 105 -19.69 4.41 12.39
N LEU A 106 -18.95 5.35 12.99
CA LEU A 106 -17.50 5.22 13.16
C LEU A 106 -17.26 4.21 14.30
N VAL A 107 -16.65 3.08 13.98
CA VAL A 107 -16.22 2.09 14.98
C VAL A 107 -14.74 2.33 15.27
N PRO A 108 -14.36 2.87 16.45
CA PRO A 108 -12.96 3.06 16.81
C PRO A 108 -12.21 1.72 16.75
N GLY A 109 -11.10 1.69 16.02
CA GLY A 109 -10.33 0.45 15.82
C GLY A 109 -11.05 -0.62 14.98
N GLY A 110 -12.15 -0.28 14.30
CA GLY A 110 -12.86 -1.15 13.37
C GLY A 110 -12.04 -1.48 12.12
N THR A 111 -11.03 -0.68 11.82
CA THR A 111 -10.11 -0.84 10.69
C THR A 111 -8.72 -1.29 11.17
N ARG A 112 -8.15 -2.31 10.52
CA ARG A 112 -6.78 -2.77 10.71
C ARG A 112 -6.19 -3.27 9.39
N LEU A 113 -4.97 -2.86 9.06
CA LEU A 113 -4.20 -3.48 7.98
C LEU A 113 -2.71 -3.50 8.32
N LYS A 114 -2.28 -4.65 8.85
CA LYS A 114 -0.87 -4.94 9.14
C LYS A 114 -0.38 -6.03 8.21
N ALA A 115 0.86 -5.92 7.76
CA ALA A 115 1.48 -6.93 6.93
C ALA A 115 2.99 -6.94 7.16
N GLU A 116 3.64 -8.05 6.80
CA GLU A 116 5.07 -8.06 6.58
C GLU A 116 5.33 -7.96 5.08
N VAL A 117 6.13 -6.98 4.69
CA VAL A 117 6.49 -6.69 3.30
C VAL A 117 7.98 -6.85 3.10
N LEU A 118 8.37 -7.28 1.92
CA LEU A 118 9.78 -7.39 1.56
C LEU A 118 10.29 -6.02 1.08
N VAL A 119 11.35 -5.53 1.70
CA VAL A 119 11.94 -4.21 1.41
C VAL A 119 13.43 -4.38 1.09
N ALA A 120 13.94 -3.56 0.16
CA ALA A 120 15.34 -3.55 -0.20
C ALA A 120 16.17 -2.82 0.85
N ASP A 121 17.37 -3.31 1.13
CA ASP A 121 18.28 -2.62 2.05
C ASP A 121 18.81 -1.32 1.43
N GLU A 122 18.76 -0.22 2.20
CA GLU A 122 19.07 1.13 1.69
C GLU A 122 20.50 1.27 1.11
N ARG A 123 21.45 0.43 1.54
CA ARG A 123 22.83 0.44 1.03
C ARG A 123 22.94 0.05 -0.44
N THR A 124 21.91 -0.56 -1.04
CA THR A 124 21.96 -1.04 -2.43
C THR A 124 20.96 -0.32 -3.35
N ALA A 125 19.95 0.37 -2.79
CA ALA A 125 18.98 1.13 -3.56
C ALA A 125 19.61 2.31 -4.32
N ALA A 126 20.67 2.90 -3.77
CA ALA A 126 21.49 3.94 -4.39
C ALA A 126 22.39 3.40 -5.52
N ASP A 127 23.06 2.25 -5.30
CA ASP A 127 23.95 1.64 -6.30
C ASP A 127 23.20 1.05 -7.51
N SER A 128 21.97 0.58 -7.29
CA SER A 128 21.11 0.06 -8.36
C SER A 128 20.41 1.18 -9.17
N ALA A 129 20.61 2.45 -8.79
CA ALA A 129 20.11 3.62 -9.53
C ALA A 129 21.18 4.22 -10.46
N ALA A 130 22.44 3.82 -10.28
CA ALA A 130 23.60 4.37 -10.97
C ALA A 130 24.13 3.46 -12.10
N ARG A 131 23.40 2.39 -12.44
CA ARG A 131 23.72 1.47 -13.55
C ARG A 131 22.57 1.36 -14.53
#